data_AF-A0A8X6LXP2-F1
#
_entry.id   AF-A0A8X6LXP2-F1
#
_cell.length_a   1.000
_cell.length_b   1.000
_cell.length_c   1.000
_cell.angle_alpha   90.00
_cell.angle_beta   90.00
_cell.angle_gamma   90.00
#
_symmetry.space_group_name_H-M   'P 1'
#
loop_
_entity.id
_entity.type
_entity.pdbx_description
1 polymer ?
#
loop_
_entity_poly.entity_id
_entity_poly.type
_entity_poly.pdbx_seq_one_letter_code
_entity_poly.pdbx_strand_id
1 'polypeptide(L)'
;MLHVNFDLENEEIHERKKKYLTAKYGQHQMSLIKKRLRVEMWMYDQLQILFDIPDDSSSYEVEIDLDELLDIEAEPARRDWLRKKLVGVKQSEEAVERFITELLQRATTL
;
A
#
# COMPACT_ATOMS: atom_id res chain seq x y z
N MET A 1 4.77 -49.04 -31.54
CA MET A 1 5.60 -48.20 -30.66
C MET A 1 5.68 -46.82 -31.28
N LEU A 2 5.03 -45.82 -30.69
CA LEU A 2 5.11 -44.44 -31.15
C LEU A 2 6.41 -43.84 -30.64
N HIS A 3 7.38 -43.67 -31.55
CA HIS A 3 8.53 -42.81 -31.31
C HIS A 3 8.04 -41.37 -31.35
N VAL A 4 8.07 -40.69 -30.20
CA VAL A 4 7.88 -39.24 -30.14
C VAL A 4 9.25 -38.59 -30.24
N ASN A 5 9.48 -37.92 -31.37
CA ASN A 5 10.63 -37.07 -31.60
C ASN A 5 10.41 -35.80 -30.75
N PHE A 6 11.31 -35.50 -29.81
CA PHE A 6 11.33 -34.19 -29.16
C PHE A 6 12.09 -33.24 -30.08
N ASP A 7 11.36 -32.67 -31.05
CA ASP A 7 11.89 -31.60 -31.88
C ASP A 7 12.32 -30.42 -31.00
N LEU A 8 13.49 -29.88 -31.37
CA LEU A 8 14.26 -28.82 -30.74
C LEU A 8 13.56 -27.43 -30.81
N GLU A 9 12.24 -27.37 -30.61
CA GLU A 9 11.46 -26.12 -30.58
C GLU A 9 11.17 -25.64 -29.15
N ASN A 10 11.54 -26.40 -28.12
CA ASN A 10 11.15 -26.13 -26.73
C ASN A 10 12.01 -25.07 -26.00
N GLU A 11 13.22 -24.74 -26.44
CA GLU A 11 14.01 -23.69 -25.77
C GLU A 11 13.49 -22.28 -26.05
N GLU A 12 13.03 -22.01 -27.27
CA GLU A 12 12.54 -20.68 -27.65
C GLU A 12 11.21 -20.30 -26.96
N ILE A 13 10.37 -21.29 -26.67
CA ILE A 13 9.07 -21.11 -25.99
C ILE A 13 9.28 -20.89 -24.48
N HIS A 14 10.24 -21.58 -23.86
CA HIS A 14 10.59 -21.37 -22.45
C HIS A 14 11.27 -20.00 -22.23
N GLU A 15 12.06 -19.51 -23.18
CA GLU A 15 12.61 -18.15 -23.19
C GLU A 15 11.53 -17.08 -23.30
N ARG A 16 10.52 -17.26 -24.17
CA ARG A 16 9.39 -16.32 -24.30
C ARG A 16 8.57 -16.22 -23.01
N LYS A 17 8.29 -17.33 -22.32
CA LYS A 17 7.49 -17.30 -21.06
C LYS A 17 8.23 -16.67 -19.87
N LYS A 18 9.56 -16.69 -19.84
CA LYS A 18 10.36 -16.07 -18.75
C LYS A 18 10.43 -14.54 -18.82
N LYS A 19 10.13 -13.93 -19.97
CA LYS A 19 10.30 -12.48 -20.22
C LYS A 19 9.07 -11.62 -19.89
N TYR A 20 7.97 -12.19 -19.38
CA TYR A 20 6.74 -11.46 -19.06
C TYR A 20 6.43 -11.32 -17.56
N LEU A 21 7.38 -11.63 -16.66
CA LEU A 21 7.16 -11.46 -15.21
C LEU A 21 7.05 -9.98 -14.80
N THR A 22 7.49 -9.05 -15.65
CA THR A 22 7.30 -7.60 -15.46
C THR A 22 6.55 -7.02 -16.65
N ALA A 23 5.27 -7.36 -16.78
CA ALA A 23 4.37 -6.62 -17.65
C ALA A 23 4.49 -5.12 -17.31
N LYS A 24 4.83 -4.30 -18.31
CA LYS A 24 4.95 -2.85 -18.10
C LYS A 24 3.56 -2.26 -17.88
N TYR A 25 3.34 -1.62 -16.74
CA TYR A 25 2.13 -0.84 -16.50
C TYR A 25 2.02 0.28 -17.53
N GLY A 26 0.83 0.45 -18.11
CA GLY A 26 0.52 1.60 -18.97
C GLY A 26 0.63 2.92 -18.22
N GLN A 27 0.71 4.05 -18.92
CA GLN A 27 0.89 5.38 -18.31
C GLN A 27 -0.14 5.69 -17.21
N HIS A 28 -1.41 5.34 -17.43
CA HIS A 28 -2.47 5.53 -16.44
C HIS A 28 -2.24 4.69 -15.17
N GLN A 29 -1.99 3.38 -15.34
CA GLN A 29 -1.69 2.46 -14.23
C GLN A 29 -0.45 2.92 -13.46
N MET A 30 0.60 3.32 -14.16
CA MET A 30 1.80 3.89 -13.56
C MET A 30 1.49 5.18 -12.77
N SER A 31 0.58 6.01 -13.27
CA SER A 31 0.15 7.21 -12.55
C SER A 31 -0.65 6.87 -11.28
N LEU A 32 -1.53 5.88 -11.31
CA LEU A 32 -2.28 5.42 -10.14
C LEU A 32 -1.35 4.82 -9.08
N ILE A 33 -0.43 3.94 -9.49
CA ILE A 33 0.59 3.37 -8.60
C ILE A 33 1.40 4.48 -7.92
N LYS A 34 1.87 5.47 -8.67
CA LYS A 34 2.61 6.61 -8.10
C LYS A 34 1.78 7.43 -7.10
N LYS A 35 0.49 7.62 -7.36
CA LYS A 35 -0.40 8.32 -6.42
C LYS A 35 -0.57 7.50 -5.13
N ARG A 36 -0.85 6.20 -5.24
CA ARG A 36 -1.00 5.29 -4.10
C ARG A 36 0.25 5.27 -3.22
N LEU A 37 1.42 5.07 -3.84
CA LEU A 37 2.71 5.12 -3.14
C LEU A 37 2.94 6.45 -2.41
N ARG A 38 2.55 7.58 -3.00
CA ARG A 38 2.70 8.88 -2.35
C ARG A 38 1.83 8.99 -1.08
N VAL A 39 0.63 8.42 -1.09
CA VAL A 39 -0.25 8.40 0.08
C VAL A 39 0.31 7.48 1.15
N GLU A 40 0.78 6.28 0.76
CA GLU A 40 1.40 5.31 1.68
C GLU A 40 2.68 5.86 2.34
N MET A 41 3.59 6.44 1.56
CA MET A 41 4.82 7.03 2.10
C MET A 41 4.50 8.16 3.09
N TRP A 42 3.57 9.05 2.73
CA TRP A 42 3.15 10.11 3.63
C TRP A 42 2.53 9.55 4.91
N MET A 43 1.69 8.52 4.81
CA MET A 43 1.06 7.88 5.96
C MET A 43 2.12 7.26 6.89
N TYR A 44 3.11 6.57 6.33
CA TYR A 44 4.24 6.03 7.07
C TYR A 44 4.99 7.13 7.83
N ASP A 45 5.39 8.21 7.15
CA ASP A 45 6.10 9.33 7.77
C ASP A 45 5.29 9.97 8.91
N GLN A 46 3.98 10.17 8.69
CA GLN A 46 3.11 10.73 9.73
C GLN A 46 2.94 9.81 10.93
N LEU A 47 2.85 8.50 10.73
CA LEU A 47 2.78 7.53 11.82
C LEU A 47 4.07 7.55 12.66
N GLN A 48 5.24 7.64 12.04
CA GLN A 48 6.50 7.79 12.76
C GLN A 48 6.50 9.03 13.66
N ILE A 49 6.01 10.17 13.15
CA ILE A 49 5.88 11.42 13.91
C ILE A 49 4.87 11.27 15.06
N LEU A 50 3.71 10.63 14.81
CA LEU A 50 2.66 10.47 15.82
C LEU A 50 3.06 9.57 16.97
N PHE A 51 3.82 8.53 16.72
CA PHE A 51 4.23 7.59 17.77
C PHE A 51 5.54 7.99 18.47
N ASP A 52 6.18 9.07 18.03
CA ASP A 52 7.49 9.53 18.51
C ASP A 52 8.46 8.36 18.62
N ILE A 53 8.51 7.55 17.56
CA ILE A 53 9.32 6.34 17.51
C ILE A 53 10.77 6.81 17.30
N PRO A 54 11.68 6.67 18.29
CA PRO A 54 13.10 6.84 18.04
C PRO A 54 13.52 5.77 17.03
N ASP A 55 14.43 6.13 16.12
CA ASP A 55 14.96 5.32 14.99
C ASP A 55 15.35 3.86 15.32
N ASP A 56 15.41 3.49 16.60
CA ASP A 56 15.87 2.20 17.14
C ASP A 56 14.84 1.46 18.02
N SER A 57 13.58 1.92 18.09
CA SER A 57 12.55 1.34 18.97
C SER A 57 11.44 0.61 18.21
N SER A 58 11.59 -0.70 18.01
CA SER A 58 10.62 -1.59 17.32
C SER A 58 9.25 -1.79 18.03
N SER A 59 8.77 -0.84 18.84
CA SER A 59 7.65 -1.13 19.77
C SER A 59 6.24 -0.77 19.31
N TYR A 60 6.07 -0.05 18.20
CA TYR A 60 4.74 0.29 17.67
C TYR A 60 4.64 -0.01 16.17
N GLU A 61 4.33 -1.26 15.84
CA GLU A 61 3.91 -1.67 14.50
C GLU A 61 2.42 -1.32 14.32
N VAL A 62 2.08 -0.03 14.27
CA VAL A 62 0.74 0.37 13.82
C VAL A 62 0.74 0.33 12.29
N GLU A 63 0.22 -0.77 11.77
CA GLU A 63 -0.02 -0.96 10.34
C GLU A 63 -1.44 -0.50 9.98
N ILE A 64 -1.51 0.47 9.07
CA ILE A 64 -2.76 0.94 8.47
C ILE A 64 -2.78 0.44 7.03
N ASP A 65 -3.68 -0.50 6.73
CA ASP A 65 -3.91 -0.93 5.35
C ASP A 65 -4.80 0.11 4.63
N LEU A 66 -4.27 0.66 3.55
CA LEU A 66 -4.96 1.65 2.73
C LEU A 66 -6.12 1.04 1.94
N ASP A 67 -6.03 -0.23 1.53
CA ASP A 67 -7.12 -0.89 0.82
C ASP A 67 -8.29 -1.15 1.78
N GLU A 68 -8.02 -1.62 3.00
CA GLU A 68 -9.07 -1.81 4.04
C GLU A 68 -9.77 -0.48 4.35
N LEU A 69 -9.02 0.63 4.41
CA LEU A 69 -9.59 1.96 4.60
C LEU A 69 -10.49 2.40 3.43
N LEU A 70 -10.08 2.10 2.19
CA LEU A 70 -10.81 2.48 0.98
C LEU A 70 -12.09 1.63 0.80
N ASP A 71 -12.10 0.38 1.25
CA ASP A 71 -13.25 -0.52 1.21
C ASP A 71 -14.40 -0.08 2.13
N ILE A 72 -14.12 0.73 3.15
CA ILE A 72 -15.16 1.30 4.01
C ILE A 72 -15.89 2.41 3.24
N GLU A 73 -17.19 2.26 2.99
CA GLU A 73 -17.95 3.21 2.17
C GLU A 73 -18.19 4.57 2.86
N ALA A 74 -18.49 4.55 4.16
CA ALA A 74 -18.89 5.74 4.90
C ALA A 74 -17.68 6.44 5.56
N GLU A 75 -17.47 7.71 5.25
CA GLU A 75 -16.45 8.55 5.91
C GLU A 75 -16.47 8.50 7.45
N PRO A 76 -17.61 8.62 8.15
CA PRO A 76 -17.62 8.51 9.62
C PRO A 76 -17.11 7.15 10.10
N ALA A 77 -17.42 6.07 9.39
CA ALA A 77 -16.90 4.74 9.71
C ALA A 77 -15.39 4.63 9.48
N ARG A 78 -14.86 5.28 8.43
CA ARG A 78 -13.39 5.39 8.19
C ARG A 78 -12.69 6.10 9.34
N ARG A 79 -13.25 7.22 9.82
CA ARG A 79 -12.69 7.98 10.96
C ARG A 79 -12.64 7.12 12.21
N ASP A 80 -13.72 6.41 12.53
CA ASP A 80 -13.77 5.55 13.72
C ASP A 80 -12.83 4.35 13.60
N TRP A 81 -12.68 3.77 12.41
CA TRP A 81 -11.71 2.71 12.17
C TRP A 81 -10.27 3.21 12.38
N LEU A 82 -9.92 4.39 11.86
CA LEU A 82 -8.60 5.01 12.07
C LEU A 82 -8.34 5.33 13.55
N ARG A 83 -9.32 5.90 14.27
CA ARG A 83 -9.20 6.16 15.71
C ARG A 83 -8.90 4.89 16.50
N LYS A 84 -9.55 3.77 16.16
CA LYS A 84 -9.30 2.46 16.80
C LYS A 84 -7.87 1.96 16.57
N LYS A 85 -7.30 2.20 15.39
CA LYS A 85 -5.91 1.85 15.08
C LYS A 85 -4.90 2.75 15.79
N LEU A 86 -5.27 4.00 16.09
CA LEU A 86 -4.40 5.03 16.67
C LEU A 86 -4.51 5.19 18.20
N VAL A 87 -5.17 4.26 18.91
CA VAL A 87 -5.38 4.36 20.38
C VAL A 87 -4.07 4.45 21.19
N GLY A 88 -2.95 3.96 20.65
CA GLY A 88 -1.64 3.99 21.31
C GLY A 88 -0.79 5.24 21.06
N VAL A 89 -1.32 6.25 20.34
CA VAL A 89 -0.57 7.47 19.99
C VAL A 89 -0.26 8.28 21.25
N LYS A 90 0.99 8.74 21.38
CA LYS A 90 1.45 9.58 22.51
C LYS A 90 1.20 11.08 22.30
N GLN A 91 0.93 11.50 21.07
CA GLN A 91 0.64 12.89 20.70
C GLN A 91 -0.78 13.30 21.12
N SER A 92 -1.08 14.60 20.99
CA SER A 92 -2.39 15.15 21.34
C SER A 92 -3.52 14.59 20.45
N GLU A 93 -4.74 14.57 20.99
CA GLU A 93 -5.94 14.20 20.23
C GLU A 93 -6.12 15.08 18.98
N GLU A 94 -5.74 16.36 19.07
CA GLU A 94 -5.75 17.28 17.93
C GLU A 94 -4.77 16.85 16.81
N ALA A 95 -3.59 16.36 17.16
CA ALA A 95 -2.62 15.85 16.18
C ALA A 95 -3.16 14.58 15.48
N VAL A 96 -3.83 13.70 16.23
CA VAL A 96 -4.50 12.51 15.70
C VAL A 96 -5.64 12.89 14.74
N GLU A 97 -6.50 13.83 15.13
CA GLU A 97 -7.60 14.30 14.27
C GLU A 97 -7.11 14.99 12.99
N ARG A 98 -6.02 15.76 13.09
CA ARG A 98 -5.37 16.35 11.91
C ARG A 98 -4.87 15.27 10.96
N PHE A 99 -4.16 14.27 11.47
CA PHE A 99 -3.69 13.14 10.67
C PHE A 99 -4.85 12.41 9.98
N ILE A 100 -5.91 12.06 10.72
CA ILE A 100 -7.09 11.38 10.16
C ILE A 100 -7.70 12.20 9.04
N THR A 101 -7.87 13.51 9.25
CA THR A 101 -8.46 14.41 8.26
C THR A 101 -7.61 14.49 7.00
N GLU A 102 -6.30 14.67 7.15
CA GLU A 102 -5.37 14.73 6.00
C GLU A 102 -5.29 13.40 5.25
N LEU A 103 -5.32 12.26 5.96
CA LEU A 103 -5.30 10.94 5.35
C LEU A 103 -6.55 10.71 4.48
N LEU A 104 -7.73 11.06 4.98
CA LEU A 104 -8.98 10.93 4.22
C LEU A 104 -9.03 11.85 3.00
N GLN A 105 -8.53 13.08 3.12
CA GLN A 105 -8.40 13.99 1.99
C GLN A 105 -7.43 13.47 0.92
N ARG A 106 -6.35 12.78 1.33
CA ARG A 106 -5.41 12.16 0.38
C ARG A 106 -5.99 10.90 -0.24
N ALA A 107 -6.67 10.06 0.54
CA ALA A 107 -7.29 8.81 0.09
C ALA A 107 -8.39 9.04 -0.95
N THR A 108 -9.13 10.16 -0.87
CA THR A 108 -10.15 10.53 -1.88
C THR A 108 -9.58 10.89 -3.26
N THR A 109 -8.26 11.06 -3.39
CA THR A 109 -7.59 11.37 -4.68
C THR A 109 -7.08 10.14 -5.44
N LEU A 110 -7.23 8.96 -4.82
CA LEU A 110 -6.80 7.66 -5.33
C LEU A 110 -7.84 7.00 -6.24
#